data_AF-C3JZL5-F1
#
_entry.id   AF-C3JZL5-F1
#
_cell.length_a   1.000
_cell.length_b   1.000
_cell.length_c   1.000
_cell.angle_alpha   90.00
_cell.angle_beta   90.00
_cell.angle_gamma   90.00
#
_symmetry.space_group_name_H-M   'P 1'
#
loop_
_entity.id
_entity.type
_entity.pdbx_description
1 polymer ?
#
loop_
_entity_poly.entity_id
_entity_poly.type
_entity_poly.pdbx_seq_one_letter_code
_entity_poly.pdbx_strand_id
1 'polypeptide(L)'
;MESAGALLGQMHTANPDTRECRHAFRYRERESIAKLNSHCRGTSSRLTIMVTLKIISRYSKGGAPGPGVSRKISGGPLYPQPEVLELLAKKAVEVRPITQACIDDVGNLKLSSSQLNFLLKTALTTGQYLNAQWCGAGKPGVWAACDAYKLVWNSSNPVDEDEPGTPLYVKFCIGKTGLIMLLISCHTSDHWEAI
;
A
#
# COMPACT_ATOMS: atom_id res chain seq x y z
N MET A 1 -11.74 -40.31 47.21
CA MET A 1 -10.88 -40.05 46.05
C MET A 1 -11.65 -40.51 44.83
N GLU A 2 -12.49 -39.63 44.29
CA GLU A 2 -13.26 -39.89 43.08
C GLU A 2 -12.88 -38.86 42.03
N SER A 3 -12.58 -39.38 40.85
CA SER A 3 -12.14 -38.68 39.66
C SER A 3 -13.36 -38.08 38.96
N ALA A 4 -13.40 -36.75 38.84
CA ALA A 4 -14.39 -36.06 38.03
C ALA A 4 -13.77 -35.74 36.67
N GLY A 5 -14.24 -36.46 35.64
CA GLY A 5 -13.85 -36.33 34.25
C GLY A 5 -14.32 -35.03 33.62
N ALA A 6 -13.50 -34.54 32.68
CA ALA A 6 -13.74 -33.40 31.84
C ALA A 6 -14.96 -33.61 30.92
N LEU A 7 -15.82 -32.59 30.83
CA LEU A 7 -16.87 -32.50 29.83
C LEU A 7 -16.89 -31.09 29.24
N LEU A 8 -16.91 -31.06 27.91
CA LEU A 8 -16.97 -29.89 27.05
C LEU A 8 -18.13 -28.95 27.42
N GLY A 9 -17.87 -27.64 27.36
CA GLY A 9 -18.88 -26.59 27.34
C GLY A 9 -18.35 -25.38 26.60
N GLN A 10 -18.80 -25.21 25.36
CA GLN A 10 -18.48 -24.11 24.46
C GLN A 10 -18.81 -22.75 25.11
N MET A 11 -17.86 -21.81 25.09
CA MET A 11 -18.18 -20.38 25.20
C MET A 11 -17.58 -19.66 24.00
N HIS A 12 -18.51 -19.08 23.24
CA HIS A 12 -18.32 -18.22 22.08
C HIS A 12 -17.10 -17.30 22.22
N THR A 13 -16.10 -17.48 21.35
CA THR A 13 -15.17 -16.40 21.03
C THR A 13 -15.94 -15.40 20.17
N ALA A 14 -16.23 -14.24 20.77
CA ALA A 14 -16.73 -13.09 20.04
C ALA A 14 -15.76 -12.76 18.90
N ASN A 15 -16.26 -12.83 17.67
CA ASN A 15 -15.58 -12.39 16.46
C ASN A 15 -15.53 -10.85 16.47
N PRO A 16 -14.36 -10.20 16.58
CA PRO A 16 -14.27 -8.76 16.42
C PRO A 16 -14.33 -8.45 14.92
N ASP A 17 -15.55 -8.14 14.47
CA ASP A 17 -15.89 -7.59 13.16
C ASP A 17 -14.89 -6.48 12.75
N THR A 18 -14.19 -6.73 11.64
CA THR A 18 -13.11 -5.90 11.07
C THR A 18 -13.60 -4.61 10.40
N ARG A 19 -14.80 -4.13 10.74
CA ARG A 19 -15.32 -2.82 10.32
C ARG A 19 -14.77 -1.65 11.14
N GLU A 20 -14.41 -1.83 12.41
CA GLU A 20 -13.96 -0.71 13.27
C GLU A 20 -12.56 -0.18 12.90
N CYS A 21 -11.65 -1.04 12.44
CA CYS A 21 -10.29 -0.60 12.09
C CYS A 21 -10.24 0.26 10.81
N ARG A 22 -11.16 0.05 9.86
CA ARG A 22 -11.19 0.81 8.59
C ARG A 22 -11.83 2.19 8.78
N HIS A 23 -12.80 2.32 9.68
CA HIS A 23 -13.26 3.62 10.14
C HIS A 23 -12.16 4.34 10.92
N ALA A 24 -11.40 3.67 11.77
CA ALA A 24 -10.34 4.30 12.55
C ALA A 24 -9.23 4.96 11.69
N PHE A 25 -8.89 4.44 10.50
CA PHE A 25 -7.88 5.06 9.63
C PHE A 25 -8.42 6.31 8.91
N ARG A 26 -9.61 6.23 8.30
CA ARG A 26 -10.27 7.40 7.68
C ARG A 26 -10.72 8.45 8.71
N TYR A 27 -11.01 8.02 9.94
CA TYR A 27 -11.42 8.86 11.06
C TYR A 27 -10.22 9.51 11.77
N ARG A 28 -9.08 8.83 11.93
CA ARG A 28 -7.86 9.47 12.49
C ARG A 28 -7.32 10.59 11.59
N GLU A 29 -7.38 10.45 10.27
CA GLU A 29 -6.94 11.50 9.35
C GLU A 29 -7.86 12.73 9.40
N ARG A 30 -9.18 12.52 9.58
CA ARG A 30 -10.17 13.60 9.76
C ARG A 30 -10.14 14.20 11.17
N GLU A 31 -9.95 13.41 12.22
CA GLU A 31 -9.85 13.91 13.60
C GLU A 31 -8.54 14.62 13.87
N SER A 32 -7.42 14.23 13.26
CA SER A 32 -6.18 15.01 13.38
C SER A 32 -6.37 16.42 12.82
N ILE A 33 -7.14 16.59 11.74
CA ILE A 33 -7.45 17.91 11.17
C ILE A 33 -8.57 18.63 11.97
N ALA A 34 -9.58 17.91 12.46
CA ALA A 34 -10.72 18.50 13.17
C ALA A 34 -10.42 18.84 14.65
N LYS A 35 -9.63 18.03 15.37
CA LYS A 35 -9.17 18.32 16.74
C LYS A 35 -8.19 19.48 16.79
N LEU A 36 -7.45 19.74 15.70
CA LEU A 36 -6.66 20.97 15.57
C LEU A 36 -7.53 22.22 15.40
N ASN A 37 -8.77 22.11 14.91
CA ASN A 37 -9.64 23.24 14.64
C ASN A 37 -10.63 23.58 15.77
N SER A 38 -10.87 22.69 16.75
CA SER A 38 -11.94 22.86 17.75
C SER A 38 -11.53 23.54 19.06
N HIS A 39 -10.25 23.90 19.25
CA HIS A 39 -9.76 24.38 20.55
C HIS A 39 -9.32 25.85 20.64
N CYS A 40 -9.72 26.71 19.70
CA CYS A 40 -9.38 28.14 19.77
C CYS A 40 -10.62 29.04 19.68
N ARG A 41 -11.37 29.16 20.78
CA ARG A 41 -12.17 30.37 21.06
C ARG A 41 -11.35 31.25 22.00
N GLY A 42 -10.50 32.09 21.43
CA GLY A 42 -9.70 33.07 22.15
C GLY A 42 -8.52 33.51 21.31
N THR A 43 -8.62 34.72 20.75
CA THR A 43 -7.53 35.50 20.11
C THR A 43 -6.71 34.75 19.05
N SER A 44 -7.19 34.84 17.81
CA SER A 44 -6.68 34.17 16.61
C SER A 44 -5.28 34.67 16.20
N SER A 45 -4.24 34.03 16.73
CA SER A 45 -2.96 33.92 16.04
C SER A 45 -3.03 32.62 15.24
N ARG A 46 -3.26 32.70 13.91
CA ARG A 46 -3.30 31.54 13.02
C ARG A 46 -1.94 30.82 13.04
N LEU A 47 -1.79 29.80 13.87
CA LEU A 47 -0.65 28.91 13.85
C LEU A 47 -0.75 28.07 12.57
N THR A 48 -0.07 28.49 11.52
CA THR A 48 0.03 27.73 10.27
C THR A 48 1.09 26.66 10.48
N ILE A 49 0.67 25.41 10.73
CA ILE A 49 1.59 24.27 10.71
C ILE A 49 2.07 24.14 9.25
N MET A 50 3.32 24.51 9.00
CA MET A 50 3.96 24.32 7.71
C MET A 50 4.21 22.82 7.51
N VAL A 51 3.37 22.16 6.71
CA VAL A 51 3.60 20.78 6.30
C VAL A 51 4.61 20.78 5.17
N THR A 52 5.85 20.35 5.43
CA THR A 52 6.86 20.18 4.39
C THR A 52 6.44 19.06 3.45
N LEU A 53 6.13 19.41 2.20
CA LEU A 53 5.80 18.44 1.16
C LEU A 53 7.08 17.79 0.64
N LYS A 54 7.17 16.46 0.75
CA LYS A 54 8.32 15.67 0.29
C LYS A 54 7.89 14.60 -0.69
N ILE A 55 8.42 14.66 -1.91
CA ILE A 55 8.29 13.58 -2.90
C ILE A 55 9.47 12.61 -2.72
N ILE A 56 9.20 11.31 -2.66
CA ILE A 56 10.23 10.26 -2.54
C ILE A 56 10.40 9.40 -3.79
N SER A 57 9.44 9.46 -4.71
CA SER A 57 9.54 8.86 -6.04
C SER A 57 10.45 9.67 -6.96
N ARG A 58 10.99 9.01 -7.99
CA ARG A 58 11.75 9.65 -9.07
C ARG A 58 10.87 10.56 -9.90
N TYR A 59 9.66 10.11 -10.24
CA TYR A 59 8.67 10.98 -10.85
C TYR A 59 8.27 12.08 -9.87
N SER A 60 8.36 13.34 -10.33
CA SER A 60 8.08 14.54 -9.52
C SER A 60 7.39 15.67 -10.30
N LYS A 61 7.06 15.45 -11.58
CA LYS A 61 6.41 16.47 -12.42
C LYS A 61 5.03 16.83 -11.84
N GLY A 62 4.73 18.12 -11.79
CA GLY A 62 3.48 18.65 -11.21
C GLY A 62 3.48 18.81 -9.69
N GLY A 63 4.50 18.28 -9.00
CA GLY A 63 4.61 18.39 -7.53
C GLY A 63 3.65 17.48 -6.77
N ALA A 64 3.78 17.46 -5.45
CA ALA A 64 2.86 16.70 -4.59
C ALA A 64 1.45 17.30 -4.67
N PRO A 65 0.39 16.48 -4.63
CA PRO A 65 -0.97 16.97 -4.76
C PRO A 65 -1.33 17.85 -3.56
N GLY A 66 -1.94 19.00 -3.83
CA GLY A 66 -2.53 19.85 -2.79
C GLY A 66 -3.78 19.21 -2.18
N PRO A 67 -4.28 19.74 -1.05
CA PRO A 67 -5.55 19.32 -0.47
C PRO A 67 -6.69 19.43 -1.49
N GLY A 68 -7.53 18.40 -1.60
CA GLY A 68 -8.68 18.38 -2.50
C GLY A 68 -8.36 18.24 -4.00
N VAL A 69 -7.08 18.11 -4.38
CA VAL A 69 -6.68 17.88 -5.77
C VAL A 69 -6.74 16.38 -6.08
N SER A 70 -7.16 16.06 -7.31
CA SER A 70 -7.12 14.68 -7.81
C SER A 70 -5.72 14.09 -7.67
N ARG A 71 -5.65 12.86 -7.17
CA ARG A 71 -4.40 12.11 -7.05
C ARG A 71 -4.02 11.38 -8.34
N LYS A 72 -4.92 11.29 -9.33
CA LYS A 72 -4.63 10.60 -10.60
C LYS A 72 -3.68 11.42 -11.47
N ILE A 73 -2.72 10.74 -12.09
CA ILE A 73 -1.76 11.32 -13.04
C ILE A 73 -2.10 10.78 -14.43
N SER A 74 -2.20 11.67 -15.42
CA SER A 74 -2.49 11.31 -16.81
C SER A 74 -1.22 10.93 -17.58
N GLY A 75 -1.38 10.19 -18.69
CA GLY A 75 -0.27 9.86 -19.60
C GLY A 75 0.21 8.41 -19.58
N GLY A 76 -0.53 7.50 -18.92
CA GLY A 76 -0.14 6.09 -18.83
C GLY A 76 0.89 5.82 -17.72
N PRO A 77 1.59 4.67 -17.76
CA PRO A 77 2.59 4.31 -16.76
C PRO A 77 3.69 5.37 -16.66
N LEU A 78 4.06 5.74 -15.44
CA LEU A 78 5.13 6.69 -15.14
C LEU A 78 6.52 6.08 -15.31
N TYR A 79 6.62 4.76 -15.10
CA TYR A 79 7.86 4.01 -15.20
C TYR A 79 7.76 3.03 -16.37
N PRO A 80 8.48 3.26 -17.49
CA PRO A 80 8.42 2.40 -18.66
C PRO A 80 8.78 0.95 -18.32
N GLN A 81 7.96 0.00 -18.78
CA GLN A 81 8.13 -1.42 -18.48
C GLN A 81 9.55 -1.95 -18.72
N PRO A 82 10.23 -1.68 -19.87
CA PRO A 82 11.57 -2.19 -20.10
C PRO A 82 12.58 -1.70 -19.06
N GLU A 83 12.45 -0.46 -18.60
CA GLU A 83 13.31 0.13 -17.59
C GLU A 83 13.13 -0.55 -16.23
N VAL A 84 11.88 -0.77 -15.82
CA VAL A 84 11.57 -1.42 -14.54
C VAL A 84 12.07 -2.87 -14.54
N LEU A 85 11.87 -3.59 -15.65
CA LEU A 85 12.37 -4.96 -15.79
C LEU A 85 13.91 -5.04 -15.75
N GLU A 86 14.61 -4.09 -16.40
CA GLU A 86 16.07 -4.02 -16.34
C GLU A 86 16.56 -3.74 -14.91
N LEU A 87 15.88 -2.87 -14.17
CA LEU A 87 16.21 -2.60 -12.77
C LEU A 87 15.99 -3.83 -11.88
N LEU A 88 14.87 -4.55 -12.03
CA LEU A 88 14.59 -5.78 -11.28
C LEU A 88 15.60 -6.89 -11.57
N ALA A 89 16.25 -6.89 -12.74
CA ALA A 89 17.29 -7.85 -13.08
C ALA A 89 18.64 -7.55 -12.37
N LYS A 90 18.85 -6.32 -11.89
CA LYS A 90 20.07 -5.92 -11.18
C LYS A 90 20.02 -6.38 -9.73
N LYS A 91 21.01 -7.16 -9.28
CA LYS A 91 21.14 -7.62 -7.88
C LYS A 91 21.20 -6.47 -6.85
N ALA A 92 21.57 -5.27 -7.28
CA ALA A 92 21.68 -4.09 -6.42
C ALA A 92 20.34 -3.40 -6.13
N VAL A 93 19.26 -3.78 -6.83
CA VAL A 93 17.93 -3.17 -6.62
C VAL A 93 17.14 -3.99 -5.62
N GLU A 94 16.67 -3.32 -4.57
CA GLU A 94 15.80 -3.91 -3.55
C GLU A 94 14.37 -3.37 -3.71
N VAL A 95 13.38 -4.27 -3.69
CA VAL A 95 11.96 -3.89 -3.56
C VAL A 95 11.60 -3.85 -2.09
N ARG A 96 11.17 -2.68 -1.61
CA ARG A 96 10.88 -2.45 -0.20
C ARG A 96 9.45 -1.98 0.01
N PRO A 97 8.63 -2.67 0.83
CA PRO A 97 7.38 -2.11 1.31
C PRO A 97 7.68 -0.94 2.24
N ILE A 98 6.96 0.18 2.08
CA ILE A 98 7.25 1.41 2.85
C ILE A 98 6.09 1.94 3.69
N THR A 99 4.85 1.53 3.39
CA THR A 99 3.69 1.89 4.21
C THR A 99 3.43 0.75 5.19
N GLN A 100 2.96 1.06 6.40
CA GLN A 100 2.69 0.02 7.40
C GLN A 100 1.68 -1.00 6.88
N ALA A 101 0.59 -0.54 6.25
CA ALA A 101 -0.40 -1.43 5.64
C ALA A 101 0.22 -2.38 4.61
N CYS A 102 1.09 -1.87 3.73
CA CYS A 102 1.77 -2.73 2.76
C CYS A 102 2.75 -3.72 3.42
N ILE A 103 3.41 -3.33 4.50
CA ILE A 103 4.29 -4.22 5.27
C ILE A 103 3.44 -5.36 5.87
N ASP A 104 2.30 -5.02 6.47
CA ASP A 104 1.39 -5.99 7.08
C ASP A 104 0.81 -6.94 6.02
N ASP A 105 0.36 -6.41 4.88
CA ASP A 105 -0.19 -7.23 3.78
C ASP A 105 0.87 -8.18 3.18
N VAL A 106 2.09 -7.69 2.96
CA VAL A 106 3.22 -8.53 2.50
C VAL A 106 3.53 -9.65 3.50
N GLY A 107 3.48 -9.35 4.81
CA GLY A 107 3.64 -10.32 5.87
C GLY A 107 2.52 -11.38 5.88
N ASN A 108 1.27 -10.95 5.73
CA ASN A 108 0.11 -11.85 5.66
C ASN A 108 0.15 -12.76 4.43
N LEU A 109 0.61 -12.23 3.29
CA LEU A 109 0.85 -13.00 2.06
C LEU A 109 2.11 -13.87 2.12
N LYS A 110 2.90 -13.76 3.21
CA LYS A 110 4.15 -14.50 3.43
C LYS A 110 5.16 -14.33 2.28
N LEU A 111 5.21 -13.14 1.68
CA LEU A 111 6.12 -12.86 0.56
C LEU A 111 7.50 -12.46 1.07
N SER A 112 8.52 -13.20 0.62
CA SER A 112 9.93 -12.86 0.80
C SER A 112 10.38 -11.74 -0.14
N SER A 113 11.54 -11.13 0.14
CA SER A 113 12.10 -10.06 -0.70
C SER A 113 12.36 -10.50 -2.15
N SER A 114 12.75 -11.77 -2.38
CA SER A 114 12.90 -12.32 -3.73
C SER A 114 11.56 -12.48 -4.45
N GLN A 115 10.52 -12.90 -3.71
CA GLN A 115 9.16 -12.98 -4.25
C GLN A 115 8.59 -11.60 -4.57
N LEU A 116 8.96 -10.53 -3.87
CA LEU A 116 8.54 -9.16 -4.23
C LEU A 116 9.09 -8.73 -5.59
N ASN A 117 10.33 -9.10 -5.93
CA ASN A 117 10.89 -8.86 -7.27
C ASN A 117 10.11 -9.64 -8.33
N PHE A 118 9.82 -10.91 -8.05
CA PHE A 118 9.04 -11.75 -8.96
C PHE A 118 7.62 -11.22 -9.14
N LEU A 119 6.98 -10.77 -8.06
CA LEU A 119 5.67 -10.14 -8.06
C LEU A 119 5.60 -8.92 -8.99
N LEU A 120 6.55 -7.98 -8.86
CA LEU A 120 6.58 -6.81 -9.74
C LEU A 120 6.87 -7.19 -11.20
N LYS A 121 7.73 -8.18 -11.44
CA LYS A 121 7.96 -8.72 -12.77
C LYS A 121 6.68 -9.30 -13.37
N THR A 122 5.92 -10.08 -12.61
CA THR A 122 4.64 -10.65 -13.05
C THR A 122 3.62 -9.54 -13.31
N ALA A 123 3.51 -8.54 -12.42
CA ALA A 123 2.61 -7.40 -12.60
C ALA A 123 2.87 -6.65 -13.92
N LEU A 124 4.14 -6.50 -14.29
CA LEU A 124 4.57 -5.81 -15.50
C LEU A 124 4.42 -6.63 -16.78
N THR A 125 4.43 -7.96 -16.69
CA THR A 125 4.48 -8.85 -17.87
C THR A 125 3.13 -9.46 -18.19
N THR A 126 2.39 -9.90 -17.17
CA THR A 126 1.09 -10.56 -17.32
C THR A 126 -0.04 -9.81 -16.60
N GLY A 127 0.31 -8.86 -15.73
CA GLY A 127 -0.67 -8.01 -15.06
C GLY A 127 -1.30 -6.96 -15.97
N GLN A 128 -2.38 -6.36 -15.48
CA GLN A 128 -3.07 -5.26 -16.12
C GLN A 128 -2.71 -3.95 -15.43
N TYR A 129 -2.15 -3.01 -16.18
CA TYR A 129 -1.99 -1.63 -15.75
C TYR A 129 -3.36 -0.98 -15.52
N LEU A 130 -3.48 -0.22 -14.43
CA LEU A 130 -4.72 0.46 -14.05
C LEU A 130 -4.61 1.97 -14.20
N ASN A 131 -3.64 2.58 -13.51
CA ASN A 131 -3.44 4.02 -13.53
C ASN A 131 -2.13 4.45 -12.84
N ALA A 132 -1.75 5.70 -13.08
CA ALA A 132 -0.72 6.41 -12.34
C ALA A 132 -1.40 7.31 -11.29
N GLN A 133 -0.82 7.41 -10.10
CA GLN A 133 -1.36 8.25 -9.03
C GLN A 133 -0.36 8.64 -7.95
N TRP A 134 -0.64 9.75 -7.28
CA TRP A 134 0.01 10.17 -6.05
C TRP A 134 -0.52 9.37 -4.85
N CYS A 135 0.40 8.73 -4.13
CA CYS A 135 0.14 7.97 -2.92
C CYS A 135 0.81 8.62 -1.72
N GLY A 136 0.16 8.58 -0.55
CA GLY A 136 0.81 8.89 0.72
C GLY A 136 1.84 7.80 1.06
N ALA A 137 3.01 8.21 1.55
CA ALA A 137 4.13 7.31 1.83
C ALA A 137 4.41 7.18 3.34
N GLY A 138 3.36 6.85 4.11
CA GLY A 138 3.45 6.51 5.53
C GLY A 138 3.63 7.69 6.51
N LYS A 139 4.01 8.87 6.04
CA LYS A 139 4.13 10.09 6.87
C LYS A 139 3.34 11.26 6.26
N PRO A 140 2.72 12.13 7.09
CA PRO A 140 2.05 13.33 6.61
C PRO A 140 2.98 14.17 5.72
N GLY A 141 2.46 14.64 4.58
CA GLY A 141 3.22 15.44 3.63
C GLY A 141 4.24 14.67 2.78
N VAL A 142 4.42 13.35 2.97
CA VAL A 142 5.32 12.53 2.16
C VAL A 142 4.54 11.78 1.09
N TRP A 143 4.93 11.97 -0.17
CA TRP A 143 4.22 11.50 -1.35
C TRP A 143 5.12 10.70 -2.30
N ALA A 144 4.50 9.77 -3.01
CA ALA A 144 5.11 8.98 -4.07
C ALA A 144 4.17 8.90 -5.28
N ALA A 145 4.67 9.22 -6.47
CA ALA A 145 3.96 8.99 -7.72
C ALA A 145 4.18 7.54 -8.17
N CYS A 146 3.10 6.77 -8.23
CA CYS A 146 3.11 5.32 -8.37
C CYS A 146 2.32 4.86 -9.59
N ASP A 147 2.77 3.76 -10.17
CA ASP A 147 1.97 2.98 -11.09
C ASP A 147 1.23 1.88 -10.33
N ALA A 148 -0.04 1.69 -10.69
CA ALA A 148 -0.92 0.67 -10.13
C ALA A 148 -1.19 -0.42 -11.16
N TYR A 149 -1.09 -1.67 -10.72
CA TYR A 149 -1.38 -2.86 -11.51
C TYR A 149 -2.28 -3.81 -10.72
N LYS A 150 -3.04 -4.62 -11.45
CA LYS A 150 -3.64 -5.85 -10.91
C LYS A 150 -3.05 -7.06 -11.61
N LEU A 151 -2.95 -8.17 -10.90
CA LEU A 151 -2.46 -9.43 -11.43
C LEU A 151 -3.08 -10.61 -10.68
N VAL A 152 -2.98 -11.80 -11.25
CA VAL A 152 -3.24 -13.05 -10.55
C VAL A 152 -1.88 -13.61 -10.11
N TRP A 153 -1.71 -13.83 -8.81
CA TRP A 153 -0.47 -14.27 -8.20
C TRP A 153 -0.55 -15.73 -7.78
N ASN A 154 0.35 -16.53 -8.33
CA ASN A 154 0.52 -17.93 -7.97
C ASN A 154 1.85 -18.04 -7.24
N SER A 155 1.80 -18.36 -5.95
CA SER A 155 3.00 -18.49 -5.11
C SER A 155 3.77 -19.79 -5.38
N SER A 156 3.05 -20.80 -5.89
CA SER A 156 3.58 -22.09 -6.32
C SER A 156 4.31 -21.93 -7.65
N ASN A 157 5.40 -22.69 -7.83
CA ASN A 157 6.05 -22.85 -9.13
C ASN A 157 4.98 -23.10 -10.24
N PRO A 158 5.22 -22.74 -11.50
CA PRO A 158 4.26 -22.84 -12.61
C PRO A 158 3.82 -24.27 -12.99
N VAL A 159 4.02 -25.25 -12.10
CA VAL A 159 3.78 -26.69 -12.33
C VAL A 159 2.52 -27.19 -11.62
N ASP A 160 2.03 -26.50 -10.58
CA ASP A 160 0.74 -26.83 -9.95
C ASP A 160 -0.37 -25.98 -10.56
N GLU A 161 -0.96 -26.47 -11.66
CA GLU A 161 -2.01 -25.80 -12.42
C GLU A 161 -3.39 -25.80 -11.73
N ASP A 162 -3.53 -26.50 -10.60
CA ASP A 162 -4.82 -26.79 -9.97
C ASP A 162 -5.26 -25.81 -8.86
N GLU A 163 -4.41 -24.87 -8.42
CA GLU A 163 -4.82 -23.85 -7.44
C GLU A 163 -5.19 -22.51 -8.10
N PRO A 164 -6.38 -21.96 -7.82
CA PRO A 164 -6.77 -20.65 -8.33
C PRO A 164 -5.87 -19.58 -7.71
N GLY A 165 -5.20 -18.82 -8.57
CA GLY A 165 -4.30 -17.76 -8.15
C GLY A 165 -4.96 -16.68 -7.30
N THR A 166 -4.15 -16.03 -6.47
CA THR A 166 -4.60 -14.93 -5.62
C THR A 166 -4.62 -13.62 -6.43
N PRO A 167 -5.77 -12.99 -6.65
CA PRO A 167 -5.80 -11.71 -7.35
C PRO A 167 -5.21 -10.64 -6.44
N LEU A 168 -4.17 -9.95 -6.91
CA LEU A 168 -3.46 -8.92 -6.17
C LEU A 168 -3.59 -7.57 -6.86
N TYR A 169 -3.56 -6.54 -6.03
CA TYR A 169 -3.43 -5.16 -6.44
C TYR A 169 -2.13 -4.59 -5.88
N VAL A 170 -1.27 -4.09 -6.76
CA VAL A 170 0.06 -3.60 -6.42
C VAL A 170 0.26 -2.16 -6.88
N LYS A 171 0.87 -1.34 -6.01
CA LYS A 171 1.31 0.02 -6.33
C LYS A 171 2.79 0.14 -6.05
N PHE A 172 3.57 0.54 -7.04
CA PHE A 172 5.00 0.76 -6.84
C PHE A 172 5.47 2.06 -7.49
N CYS A 173 6.64 2.51 -7.04
CA CYS A 173 7.38 3.57 -7.70
C CYS A 173 8.88 3.31 -7.60
N ILE A 174 9.66 3.99 -8.42
CA ILE A 174 11.11 3.97 -8.27
C ILE A 174 11.53 5.14 -7.37
N GLY A 175 12.34 4.87 -6.35
CA GLY A 175 12.88 5.91 -5.47
C GLY A 175 13.74 6.91 -6.23
N LYS A 176 13.94 8.10 -5.66
CA LYS A 176 14.73 9.19 -6.28
C LYS A 176 16.11 8.78 -6.78
N THR A 177 16.80 7.89 -6.06
CA THR A 177 18.15 7.43 -6.42
C THR A 177 18.15 6.35 -7.50
N GLY A 178 17.00 5.76 -7.84
CA GLY A 178 16.91 4.65 -8.79
C GLY A 178 17.28 3.27 -8.24
N LEU A 179 17.90 3.22 -7.04
CA LEU A 179 18.46 1.99 -6.46
C LEU A 179 17.44 1.15 -5.66
N ILE A 180 16.28 1.73 -5.34
CA ILE A 180 15.25 1.07 -4.53
C ILE A 180 13.91 1.23 -5.26
N MET A 181 13.17 0.13 -5.37
CA MET A 181 11.75 0.18 -5.73
C MET A 181 10.92 0.20 -4.46
N LEU A 182 10.01 1.16 -4.38
CA LEU A 182 9.16 1.35 -3.22
C LEU A 182 7.79 0.75 -3.51
N LEU A 183 7.46 -0.30 -2.78
CA LEU A 183 6.14 -0.93 -2.80
C LEU A 183 5.25 -0.19 -1.80
N ILE A 184 4.21 0.46 -2.32
CA ILE A 184 3.32 1.32 -1.52
C ILE A 184 2.10 0.54 -1.03
N SER A 185 1.65 -0.44 -1.82
CA SER A 185 0.45 -1.23 -1.59
C SER A 185 0.62 -2.59 -2.24
N CYS A 186 0.18 -3.66 -1.57
CA CYS A 186 0.16 -5.03 -2.09
C CYS A 186 -0.89 -5.83 -1.32
N HIS A 187 -2.14 -5.87 -1.79
CA HIS A 187 -3.22 -6.57 -1.08
C HIS A 187 -4.10 -7.36 -2.05
N THR A 188 -4.91 -8.28 -1.52
CA THR A 188 -5.89 -9.03 -2.31
C THR A 188 -6.92 -8.10 -2.95
N SER A 189 -7.38 -8.46 -4.14
CA SER A 189 -8.19 -7.57 -4.98
C SER A 189 -9.60 -7.36 -4.45
N ASP A 190 -10.09 -8.21 -3.56
CA ASP A 190 -11.51 -8.30 -3.13
C ASP A 190 -12.02 -7.05 -2.38
N HIS A 191 -11.20 -6.00 -2.30
CA HIS A 191 -11.42 -4.75 -1.59
C HIS A 191 -11.17 -3.47 -2.45
N TRP A 192 -11.09 -3.55 -3.79
CA TRP A 192 -10.65 -2.42 -4.64
C TRP A 192 -11.69 -1.33 -4.95
N GLU A 193 -13.00 -1.54 -4.69
CA GLU A 193 -14.06 -0.55 -5.01
C GLU A 193 -14.03 0.74 -4.17
N ALA A 194 -13.10 0.89 -3.22
CA ALA A 194 -13.09 2.00 -2.27
C ALA A 194 -11.89 2.96 -2.38
N ILE A 195 -11.08 2.92 -3.45
CA ILE A 195 -9.86 3.73 -3.64
C ILE A 195 -10.03 4.84 -4.67
#